data_AF-A0A1C3EKP2-F1
#
_entry.id   AF-A0A1C3EKP2-F1
#
_cell.length_a   1.000
_cell.length_b   1.000
_cell.length_c   1.000
_cell.angle_alpha   90.00
_cell.angle_beta   90.00
_cell.angle_gamma   90.00
#
_symmetry.space_group_name_H-M   'P 1'
#
loop_
_entity.id
_entity.type
_entity.pdbx_description
1 polymer ?
#
loop_
_entity_poly.entity_id
_entity_poly.type
_entity_poly.pdbx_seq_one_letter_code
_entity_poly.pdbx_strand_id
1 'polypeptide(L)'
;MNIFKKGICLSLLSLSAPVFANTVVSSCPAIDEIHRPFDFVFEASNAAGNWSQTVQAPNRGGIKSFDEALMVVDNGKLRLVHCTYNLEEKGVVDLSLQDASTRDREVEIKNYQDKWTKEDSGFVTYFVCTGDAEECQFEFEQ
;
A
#
# COMPACT_ATOMS: atom_id res chain seq x y z
N MET A 1 53.18 52.69 -10.44
CA MET A 1 52.45 52.02 -11.53
C MET A 1 52.17 50.58 -11.10
N ASN A 2 50.89 50.24 -10.99
CA ASN A 2 50.28 48.91 -10.92
C ASN A 2 50.52 48.03 -9.66
N ILE A 3 49.60 47.25 -9.12
CA ILE A 3 48.12 47.14 -9.02
C ILE A 3 47.89 45.70 -8.53
N PHE A 4 47.12 45.56 -7.44
CA PHE A 4 46.33 44.40 -7.02
C PHE A 4 47.02 43.17 -6.39
N LYS A 5 46.82 43.06 -5.08
CA LYS A 5 46.70 41.78 -4.36
C LYS A 5 45.39 41.10 -4.81
N LYS A 6 45.47 39.97 -5.51
CA LYS A 6 44.31 39.13 -5.83
C LYS A 6 43.95 38.26 -4.64
N GLY A 7 42.78 38.51 -4.06
CA GLY A 7 42.15 37.66 -3.06
C GLY A 7 41.75 36.32 -3.68
N ILE A 8 42.03 35.24 -2.95
CA ILE A 8 41.58 33.89 -3.28
C ILE A 8 40.10 33.82 -2.91
N CYS A 9 39.23 33.74 -3.91
CA CYS A 9 37.81 33.47 -3.73
C CYS A 9 37.65 31.95 -3.62
N LEU A 10 37.55 31.43 -2.39
CA LEU A 10 37.14 30.06 -2.12
C LEU A 10 35.64 29.95 -2.39
N SER A 11 35.29 29.61 -3.63
CA SER A 11 33.94 29.21 -4.02
C SER A 11 33.61 27.86 -3.38
N LEU A 12 32.86 27.89 -2.28
CA LEU A 12 32.20 26.72 -1.69
C LEU A 12 31.11 26.24 -2.66
N LEU A 13 31.43 25.24 -3.48
CA LEU A 13 30.46 24.46 -4.22
C LEU A 13 29.71 23.57 -3.22
N SER A 14 28.57 24.05 -2.75
CA SER A 14 27.62 23.25 -1.96
C SER A 14 26.96 22.24 -2.90
N LEU A 15 27.56 21.05 -3.01
CA LEU A 15 26.93 19.86 -3.57
C LEU A 15 25.79 19.43 -2.64
N SER A 16 24.57 19.90 -2.91
CA SER A 16 23.37 19.29 -2.35
C SER A 16 23.28 17.87 -2.88
N ALA A 17 23.61 16.88 -2.05
CA ALA A 17 23.38 15.48 -2.38
C ALA A 17 21.89 15.28 -2.69
N PRO A 18 21.52 14.55 -3.76
CA PRO A 18 20.13 14.17 -3.96
C PRO A 18 19.71 13.31 -2.77
N VAL A 19 18.68 13.76 -2.05
CA VAL A 19 17.98 12.92 -1.06
C VAL A 19 17.27 11.85 -1.87
N PHE A 20 17.82 10.65 -1.91
CA PHE A 20 17.11 9.49 -2.43
C PHE A 20 15.95 9.20 -1.47
N ALA A 21 14.76 9.64 -1.84
CA ALA A 21 13.53 9.19 -1.22
C ALA A 21 13.41 7.68 -1.51
N ASN A 22 13.65 6.82 -0.51
CA ASN A 22 13.39 5.39 -0.64
C ASN A 22 11.89 5.18 -0.61
N THR A 23 11.24 5.17 -1.77
CA THR A 23 9.86 4.74 -1.87
C THR A 23 9.81 3.23 -2.07
N VAL A 24 8.94 2.55 -1.34
CA VAL A 24 8.81 1.09 -1.34
C VAL A 24 7.47 0.75 -1.99
N VAL A 25 7.52 0.10 -3.15
CA VAL A 25 6.35 -0.50 -3.77
C VAL A 25 5.90 -1.68 -2.92
N SER A 26 4.63 -1.69 -2.55
CA SER A 26 4.00 -2.74 -1.76
C SER A 26 2.82 -3.36 -2.52
N SER A 27 2.32 -4.48 -2.01
CA SER A 27 1.13 -5.17 -2.49
C SER A 27 0.22 -5.58 -1.34
N CYS A 28 -0.90 -6.21 -1.66
CA CYS A 28 -1.65 -7.00 -0.69
C CYS A 28 -0.79 -8.17 -0.17
N PRO A 29 -1.03 -8.65 1.06
CA PRO A 29 -0.37 -9.86 1.56
C PRO A 29 -0.58 -11.07 0.64
N ALA A 30 0.49 -11.83 0.40
CA ALA A 30 0.37 -13.12 -0.29
C ALA A 30 -0.41 -14.11 0.60
N ILE A 31 -1.09 -15.07 -0.02
CA ILE A 31 -1.96 -16.03 0.72
C ILE A 31 -1.17 -16.84 1.74
N ASP A 32 0.06 -17.24 1.40
CA ASP A 32 0.95 -18.02 2.25
C ASP A 32 1.60 -17.21 3.38
N GLU A 33 1.54 -15.88 3.31
CA GLU A 33 1.97 -14.96 4.38
C GLU A 33 0.85 -14.70 5.41
N ILE A 34 -0.40 -15.05 5.08
CA ILE A 34 -1.54 -14.86 5.99
C ILE A 34 -1.60 -16.00 7.00
N HIS A 35 -1.39 -15.66 8.26
CA HIS A 35 -1.49 -16.57 9.38
C HIS A 35 -2.73 -16.30 10.23
N ARG A 36 -3.13 -17.33 10.97
CA ARG A 36 -4.32 -17.32 11.80
C ARG A 36 -3.97 -17.73 13.22
N PRO A 37 -3.63 -16.78 14.11
CA PRO A 37 -3.26 -17.09 15.48
C PRO A 37 -4.43 -17.64 16.31
N PHE A 38 -5.67 -17.31 15.93
CA PHE A 38 -6.91 -17.78 16.56
C PHE A 38 -7.99 -18.02 15.50
N ASP A 39 -8.99 -18.85 15.78
CA ASP A 39 -10.09 -19.20 14.85
C ASP A 39 -10.89 -18.00 14.29
N PHE A 40 -10.69 -16.81 14.83
CA PHE A 40 -11.41 -15.59 14.47
C PHE A 40 -10.48 -14.44 14.00
N VAL A 41 -9.16 -14.65 13.93
CA VAL A 41 -8.20 -13.58 13.59
C VAL A 41 -7.35 -13.98 12.40
N PHE A 42 -7.27 -13.11 11.39
CA PHE A 42 -6.35 -13.23 10.27
C PHE A 42 -5.33 -12.11 10.36
N GLU A 43 -4.06 -12.42 10.14
CA GLU A 43 -2.95 -11.50 10.26
C GLU A 43 -1.90 -11.75 9.17
N ALA A 44 -1.25 -10.70 8.72
CA ALA A 44 -0.08 -10.77 7.86
C ALA A 44 0.78 -9.51 8.05
N SER A 45 2.04 -9.59 7.63
CA SER A 45 2.96 -8.45 7.66
C SER A 45 3.79 -8.41 6.38
N ASN A 46 3.84 -7.26 5.73
CA ASN A 46 4.66 -7.04 4.54
C ASN A 46 5.28 -5.64 4.54
N ALA A 47 5.79 -5.19 3.39
CA ALA A 47 6.44 -3.88 3.25
C ALA A 47 5.52 -2.68 3.59
N ALA A 48 4.19 -2.82 3.45
CA ALA A 48 3.22 -1.79 3.86
C ALA A 48 2.98 -1.78 5.38
N GLY A 49 3.34 -2.84 6.10
CA GLY A 49 3.14 -2.95 7.54
C GLY A 49 2.26 -4.14 7.93
N ASN A 50 1.57 -4.01 9.06
CA ASN A 50 0.77 -5.09 9.65
C ASN A 50 -0.69 -5.01 9.19
N TRP A 51 -1.22 -6.15 8.79
CA TRP A 51 -2.57 -6.35 8.31
C TRP A 51 -3.32 -7.24 9.28
N SER A 52 -4.58 -6.93 9.56
CA SER A 52 -5.40 -7.81 10.40
C SER A 52 -6.88 -7.64 10.12
N GLN A 53 -7.63 -8.69 10.45
CA GLN A 53 -9.08 -8.67 10.56
C GLN A 53 -9.55 -9.66 11.63
N THR A 54 -10.56 -9.25 12.38
CA THR A 54 -11.29 -10.13 13.30
C THR A 54 -12.66 -10.45 12.73
N VAL A 55 -12.92 -11.73 12.44
CA VAL A 55 -14.22 -12.20 11.96
C VAL A 55 -15.16 -12.55 13.13
N GLN A 56 -16.46 -12.31 12.96
CA GLN A 56 -17.44 -12.47 14.04
C GLN A 56 -17.75 -13.93 14.41
N ALA A 57 -17.56 -14.85 13.48
CA ALA A 57 -17.78 -16.27 13.68
C ALA A 57 -16.46 -17.02 13.50
N PRO A 58 -16.19 -18.06 14.32
CA PRO A 58 -15.02 -18.91 14.12
C PRO A 58 -15.04 -19.47 12.69
N ASN A 59 -13.93 -19.31 11.98
CA ASN A 59 -13.69 -19.94 10.70
C ASN A 59 -12.56 -20.94 10.88
N ARG A 60 -12.83 -22.23 10.64
CA ARG A 60 -11.83 -23.30 10.80
C ARG A 60 -11.01 -23.55 9.54
N GLY A 61 -11.46 -23.05 8.40
CA GLY A 61 -10.78 -23.15 7.10
C GLY A 61 -9.80 -22.01 6.84
N GLY A 62 -8.75 -22.24 6.06
CA GLY A 62 -7.75 -21.23 5.72
C GLY A 62 -8.26 -20.18 4.71
N ILE A 63 -7.32 -19.40 4.19
CA ILE A 63 -7.53 -18.58 3.00
C ILE A 63 -7.52 -19.50 1.78
N LYS A 64 -8.53 -19.39 0.92
CA LYS A 64 -8.66 -20.18 -0.31
C LYS A 64 -8.06 -19.47 -1.51
N SER A 65 -8.39 -18.19 -1.68
CA SER A 65 -7.92 -17.39 -2.81
C SER A 65 -8.01 -15.90 -2.47
N PHE A 66 -7.22 -15.09 -3.16
CA PHE A 66 -7.44 -13.65 -3.23
C PHE A 66 -8.72 -13.38 -4.03
N ASP A 67 -9.42 -12.31 -3.68
CA ASP A 67 -10.61 -11.84 -4.38
C ASP A 67 -10.30 -10.51 -5.08
N GLU A 68 -10.05 -9.47 -4.28
CA GLU A 68 -9.75 -8.14 -4.79
C GLU A 68 -9.02 -7.25 -3.78
N ALA A 69 -8.40 -6.18 -4.27
CA ALA A 69 -7.96 -5.05 -3.46
C ALA A 69 -8.81 -3.83 -3.79
N LEU A 70 -9.23 -3.10 -2.76
CA LEU A 70 -10.07 -1.91 -2.90
C LEU A 70 -9.33 -0.65 -2.48
N MET A 71 -9.35 0.35 -3.36
CA MET A 71 -8.96 1.72 -3.05
C MET A 71 -10.11 2.68 -3.34
N VAL A 72 -10.21 3.75 -2.56
CA VAL A 72 -11.26 4.77 -2.74
C VAL A 72 -10.64 6.15 -2.81
N VAL A 73 -11.24 7.03 -3.62
CA VAL A 73 -10.93 8.44 -3.59
C VAL A 73 -11.76 9.10 -2.50
N ASP A 74 -11.12 9.54 -1.43
CA ASP A 74 -11.74 10.28 -0.34
C ASP A 74 -11.09 11.67 -0.22
N ASN A 75 -11.91 12.72 -0.29
CA ASN A 75 -11.45 14.12 -0.24
C ASN A 75 -10.32 14.44 -1.24
N GLY A 76 -10.37 13.83 -2.43
CA GLY A 76 -9.39 14.01 -3.49
C GLY A 76 -8.09 13.20 -3.32
N LYS A 77 -7.97 12.42 -2.23
CA LYS A 77 -6.83 11.54 -1.97
C LYS A 77 -7.22 10.09 -2.24
N LEU A 78 -6.37 9.36 -2.94
CA LEU A 78 -6.56 7.92 -3.10
C LEU A 78 -6.08 7.21 -1.82
N ARG A 79 -6.89 6.31 -1.27
CA ARG A 79 -6.56 5.52 -0.07
C ARG A 79 -6.84 4.05 -0.28
N LEU A 80 -5.96 3.21 0.27
CA LEU A 80 -6.17 1.78 0.40
C LEU A 80 -7.17 1.48 1.51
N VAL A 81 -8.19 0.68 1.19
CA VAL A 81 -9.24 0.29 2.16
C VAL A 81 -8.93 -1.08 2.75
N HIS A 82 -8.86 -2.10 1.90
CA HIS A 82 -8.59 -3.47 2.30
C HIS A 82 -8.17 -4.34 1.11
N CYS A 83 -7.69 -5.53 1.43
CA CYS A 83 -7.52 -6.66 0.52
C CYS A 83 -8.47 -7.78 0.97
N THR A 84 -9.32 -8.23 0.05
CA THR A 84 -10.37 -9.21 0.27
C THR A 84 -9.90 -10.59 -0.15
N TYR A 85 -10.17 -11.58 0.69
CA TYR A 85 -9.80 -12.96 0.45
C TYR A 85 -11.00 -13.88 0.67
N ASN A 86 -11.15 -14.85 -0.23
CA ASN A 86 -12.11 -15.92 -0.07
C ASN A 86 -11.60 -16.93 0.95
N LEU A 87 -12.47 -17.34 1.87
CA LEU A 87 -12.18 -18.36 2.87
C LEU A 87 -12.44 -19.78 2.30
N GLU A 88 -11.75 -20.79 2.83
CA GLU A 88 -12.01 -22.19 2.47
C GLU A 88 -13.43 -22.62 2.87
N GLU A 89 -13.85 -22.18 4.06
CA GLU A 89 -15.25 -22.20 4.44
C GLU A 89 -15.99 -21.01 3.80
N LYS A 90 -17.31 -21.08 3.67
CA LYS A 90 -18.09 -20.03 3.02
C LYS A 90 -17.85 -18.66 3.70
N GLY A 91 -17.42 -17.67 2.91
CA GLY A 91 -17.26 -16.28 3.36
C GLY A 91 -16.04 -15.60 2.76
N VAL A 92 -15.83 -14.36 3.16
CA VAL A 92 -14.66 -13.55 2.82
C VAL A 92 -14.06 -12.93 4.07
N VAL A 93 -12.81 -12.51 3.99
CA VAL A 93 -12.14 -11.70 5.01
C VAL A 93 -11.46 -10.50 4.35
N ASP A 94 -11.70 -9.32 4.92
CA ASP A 94 -11.12 -8.07 4.46
C ASP A 94 -9.96 -7.71 5.38
N LEU A 95 -8.72 -7.92 4.93
CA LEU A 95 -7.52 -7.52 5.65
C LEU A 95 -7.24 -6.04 5.39
N SER A 96 -7.09 -5.27 6.48
CA SER A 96 -6.72 -3.84 6.41
C SER A 96 -5.46 -3.57 7.22
N LEU A 97 -4.72 -2.53 6.81
CA LEU A 97 -3.59 -2.01 7.57
C LEU A 97 -4.03 -1.52 8.94
N GLN A 98 -3.31 -1.95 9.98
CA GLN A 98 -3.67 -1.66 11.37
C GLN A 98 -3.12 -0.33 11.86
N ASP A 99 -1.97 0.09 11.34
CA ASP A 99 -1.39 1.39 11.68
C ASP A 99 -2.13 2.50 10.94
N ALA A 100 -2.91 3.30 11.68
CA ALA A 100 -3.64 4.45 11.15
C ALA A 100 -2.71 5.44 10.43
N SER A 101 -1.46 5.60 10.88
CA SER A 101 -0.50 6.51 10.27
C SER A 101 -0.02 6.07 8.88
N THR A 102 -0.24 4.79 8.55
CA THR A 102 0.04 4.23 7.22
C THR A 102 -1.25 4.06 6.41
N ARG A 103 -2.31 3.52 7.03
CA ARG A 103 -3.61 3.31 6.38
C ARG A 103 -4.23 4.60 5.83
N ASP A 104 -4.08 5.70 6.55
CA ASP A 104 -4.74 6.96 6.18
C ASP A 104 -3.90 7.81 5.18
N ARG A 105 -2.72 7.30 4.79
CA ARG A 105 -1.84 7.95 3.80
C ARG A 105 -2.43 7.86 2.40
N GLU A 106 -2.04 8.84 1.60
CA GLU A 106 -2.31 8.83 0.16
C GLU A 106 -1.45 7.75 -0.51
N VAL A 107 -2.04 7.05 -1.47
CA VAL A 107 -1.38 6.00 -2.24
C VAL A 107 -1.39 6.30 -3.72
N GLU A 108 -0.35 5.85 -4.41
CA GLU A 108 -0.25 5.84 -5.87
C GLU A 108 -0.35 4.40 -6.37
N ILE A 109 -1.14 4.18 -7.42
CA ILE A 109 -1.21 2.89 -8.14
C ILE A 109 -0.04 2.81 -9.11
N LYS A 110 0.76 1.72 -9.06
CA LYS A 110 1.95 1.58 -9.92
C LYS A 110 1.71 0.84 -11.24
N ASN A 111 0.69 0.01 -11.32
CA ASN A 111 0.35 -0.77 -12.51
C ASN A 111 -1.12 -0.56 -12.93
N TYR A 112 -1.48 0.72 -13.02
CA TYR A 112 -2.82 1.15 -13.45
C TYR A 112 -3.11 0.65 -14.88
N GLN A 113 -4.36 0.26 -15.13
CA GLN A 113 -4.86 -0.33 -16.39
C GLN A 113 -4.36 -1.75 -16.72
N ASP A 114 -3.36 -2.27 -16.02
CA ASP A 114 -2.98 -3.68 -16.11
C ASP A 114 -3.78 -4.51 -15.10
N LYS A 115 -3.62 -4.21 -13.81
CA LYS A 115 -4.26 -4.94 -12.71
C LYS A 115 -5.37 -4.14 -12.04
N TRP A 116 -5.25 -2.82 -12.04
CA TRP A 116 -6.23 -1.93 -11.44
C TRP A 116 -7.20 -1.36 -12.47
N THR A 117 -8.48 -1.51 -12.17
CA THR A 117 -9.59 -0.92 -12.93
C THR A 117 -10.22 0.20 -12.12
N LYS A 118 -10.45 1.34 -12.75
CA LYS A 118 -11.20 2.46 -12.16
C LYS A 118 -12.69 2.20 -12.33
N GLU A 119 -13.42 2.33 -11.24
CA GLU A 119 -14.87 2.26 -11.20
C GLU A 119 -15.45 3.60 -10.71
N ASP A 120 -16.60 3.97 -11.26
CA ASP A 120 -17.32 5.19 -10.88
C ASP A 120 -18.79 4.87 -10.64
N SER A 121 -19.22 4.97 -9.39
CA SER A 121 -20.61 4.76 -8.97
C SER A 121 -21.48 6.01 -9.10
N GLY A 122 -20.91 7.15 -9.50
CA GLY A 122 -21.56 8.47 -9.51
C GLY A 122 -21.53 9.19 -8.16
N PHE A 123 -21.20 8.50 -7.07
CA PHE A 123 -21.03 9.08 -5.72
C PHE A 123 -19.60 8.95 -5.21
N VAL A 124 -18.95 7.83 -5.55
CA VAL A 124 -17.56 7.54 -5.18
C VAL A 124 -16.83 6.96 -6.39
N THR A 125 -15.64 7.50 -6.62
CA THR A 125 -14.64 6.87 -7.50
C THR A 125 -13.82 5.90 -6.66
N TYR A 126 -13.69 4.68 -7.14
CA TYR A 126 -12.89 3.65 -6.49
C TYR A 126 -12.09 2.86 -7.53
N PHE A 127 -11.09 2.14 -7.07
CA PHE A 127 -10.22 1.33 -7.90
C PHE A 127 -10.19 -0.08 -7.33
N VAL A 128 -10.32 -1.05 -8.21
CA VAL A 128 -10.33 -2.48 -7.87
C VAL A 128 -9.18 -3.14 -8.58
N CYS A 129 -8.41 -3.95 -7.85
CA CYS A 129 -7.45 -4.87 -8.42
C CYS A 129 -7.88 -6.31 -8.21
N THR A 130 -7.78 -7.13 -9.25
CA THR A 130 -8.10 -8.56 -9.24
C THR A 130 -6.94 -9.35 -9.85
N GLY A 131 -6.86 -10.66 -9.59
CA GLY A 131 -5.74 -11.51 -10.01
C GLY A 131 -5.03 -12.12 -8.82
N ASP A 132 -3.71 -12.00 -8.76
CA ASP A 132 -2.92 -12.40 -7.58
C ASP A 132 -2.69 -11.19 -6.66
N ALA A 133 -2.59 -11.42 -5.35
CA ALA A 133 -2.50 -10.36 -4.35
C ALA A 133 -1.24 -9.48 -4.53
N GLU A 134 -0.15 -10.11 -4.95
CA GLU A 134 1.17 -9.54 -5.20
C GLU A 134 1.19 -8.64 -6.44
N GLU A 135 0.23 -8.83 -7.34
CA GLU A 135 0.08 -8.01 -8.54
C GLU A 135 -0.65 -6.71 -8.25
N CYS A 136 -1.32 -6.55 -7.09
CA CYS A 136 -1.99 -5.31 -6.70
C CYS A 136 -1.00 -4.30 -6.13
N GLN A 137 -0.18 -3.70 -7.01
CA GLN A 137 0.95 -2.86 -6.61
C GLN A 137 0.58 -1.40 -6.37
N PHE A 138 1.02 -0.89 -5.22
CA PHE A 138 0.83 0.49 -4.81
C PHE A 138 2.02 1.02 -3.99
N GLU A 139 2.08 2.32 -3.82
CA GLU A 139 3.11 3.01 -3.04
C GLU A 139 2.48 4.09 -2.18
N PHE A 140 2.97 4.28 -0.96
CA PHE A 140 2.53 5.39 -0.12
C PHE A 140 3.30 6.66 -0.48
N GLU A 141 2.57 7.77 -0.62
CA GLU A 141 3.20 9.08 -0.71
C GLU A 141 3.92 9.45 0.60
N GLN A 142 5.03 10.18 0.48
CA GLN A 142 5.90 10.59 1.59
C GLN A 142 5.42 11.86 2.28
#